data_AF-A0A3S0CEB6-F1
#
_entry.id   AF-A0A3S0CEB6-F1
#
_cell.length_a   1.000
_cell.length_b   1.000
_cell.length_c   1.000
_cell.angle_alpha   90.00
_cell.angle_beta   90.00
_cell.angle_gamma   90.00
#
_symmetry.space_group_name_H-M   'P 1'
#
loop_
_entity.id
_entity.type
_entity.pdbx_description
1 polymer ?
#
loop_
_entity_poly.entity_id
_entity_poly.type
_entity_poly.pdbx_seq_one_letter_code
_entity_poly.pdbx_strand_id
1 'polypeptide(L)'
;MPDPTPTPAEAKQAATPTPAENKQAEAKPAPAPAENKPAEGGKLAEAKPSDNNLPTDVAELHAMIGQLRKENAADRVNAKAKAAEEAEQGILTKILAALGVTNDNKQPTIEEVTAQLETEKATAKTAQTQIAIMRAGNGIADVDMLLDSAAFTRHIANIDTTDTKALTDAIKTFVTEHPKFSPGTQAATGTSTVEHAGGTGENRTPSTSLADAVARVYKAKQ
;
A
#
# COMPACT_ATOMS: atom_id res chain seq x y z
N MET A 1 -70.80 10.10 -6.61
CA MET A 1 -71.72 9.71 -5.51
C MET A 1 -72.55 8.53 -5.99
N PRO A 2 -72.83 7.51 -5.18
CA PRO A 2 -72.10 7.00 -4.02
C PRO A 2 -71.85 5.46 -4.08
N ASP A 3 -70.89 5.00 -3.27
CA ASP A 3 -70.68 3.64 -2.71
C ASP A 3 -71.94 3.13 -1.93
N PRO A 4 -72.01 1.95 -1.24
CA PRO A 4 -70.88 1.14 -0.74
C PRO A 4 -71.06 -0.40 -0.51
N THR A 5 -69.91 -1.11 -0.48
CA THR A 5 -69.49 -2.18 0.50
C THR A 5 -70.28 -3.51 0.61
N PRO A 6 -69.73 -4.60 1.25
CA PRO A 6 -68.56 -4.65 2.15
C PRO A 6 -67.55 -5.80 1.96
N THR A 7 -66.33 -5.53 2.40
CA THR A 7 -65.41 -6.43 3.17
C THR A 7 -65.61 -6.03 4.64
N PRO A 8 -65.61 -6.89 5.71
CA PRO A 8 -64.43 -7.67 6.17
C PRO A 8 -64.69 -8.91 7.08
N ALA A 9 -63.69 -9.78 7.29
CA ALA A 9 -63.48 -10.46 8.59
C ALA A 9 -62.10 -11.13 8.69
N GLU A 10 -61.32 -10.57 9.60
CA GLU A 10 -60.06 -11.02 10.16
C GLU A 10 -60.30 -12.13 11.20
N ALA A 11 -59.48 -13.19 11.22
CA ALA A 11 -59.33 -14.06 12.38
C ALA A 11 -57.94 -14.72 12.43
N LYS A 12 -57.15 -14.25 13.40
CA LYS A 12 -55.97 -14.89 13.99
C LYS A 12 -56.25 -16.36 14.35
N GLN A 13 -55.25 -17.25 14.23
CA GLN A 13 -54.61 -17.92 15.37
C GLN A 13 -53.56 -18.97 14.93
N ALA A 14 -52.51 -19.04 15.75
CA ALA A 14 -51.36 -19.94 15.67
C ALA A 14 -51.70 -21.39 16.04
N ALA A 15 -50.93 -22.36 15.51
CA ALA A 15 -50.39 -23.51 16.26
C ALA A 15 -49.60 -24.45 15.33
N THR A 16 -48.34 -24.69 15.67
CA THR A 16 -47.58 -25.92 15.34
C THR A 16 -48.35 -27.16 15.82
N PRO A 17 -48.19 -28.30 15.12
CA PRO A 17 -47.57 -29.43 15.82
C PRO A 17 -46.61 -30.25 14.93
N THR A 18 -45.45 -30.58 15.49
CA THR A 18 -44.64 -31.77 15.18
C THR A 18 -45.33 -33.02 15.81
N PRO A 19 -44.76 -34.24 15.82
CA PRO A 19 -44.17 -35.14 14.80
C PRO A 19 -44.82 -36.56 14.78
N ALA A 20 -44.67 -37.34 13.70
CA ALA A 20 -44.74 -38.82 13.73
C ALA A 20 -43.82 -39.37 12.62
N GLU A 21 -42.68 -39.97 12.95
CA GLU A 21 -42.47 -41.37 13.39
C GLU A 21 -42.60 -42.37 12.22
N ASN A 22 -41.45 -42.78 11.67
CA ASN A 22 -41.32 -44.10 11.06
C ASN A 22 -40.04 -44.77 11.60
N LYS A 23 -40.25 -45.78 12.44
CA LYS A 23 -39.25 -46.69 12.98
C LYS A 23 -39.05 -47.85 12.00
N GLN A 24 -37.81 -48.19 11.71
CA GLN A 24 -37.42 -49.60 11.68
C GLN A 24 -36.02 -49.74 12.25
N ALA A 25 -35.94 -50.56 13.29
CA ALA A 25 -34.77 -50.86 14.07
C ALA A 25 -34.14 -52.17 13.59
N GLU A 26 -32.82 -52.21 13.50
CA GLU A 26 -32.04 -53.43 13.67
C GLU A 26 -30.77 -53.09 14.45
N ALA A 27 -30.32 -54.02 15.30
CA ALA A 27 -29.79 -53.74 16.63
C ALA A 27 -28.26 -53.92 16.78
N LYS A 28 -27.65 -53.00 17.58
CA LYS A 28 -26.65 -53.15 18.68
C LYS A 28 -25.31 -53.93 18.39
N PRO A 29 -24.10 -53.52 18.89
CA PRO A 29 -23.84 -52.89 20.18
C PRO A 29 -22.96 -51.64 20.27
N ALA A 30 -23.12 -51.01 21.43
CA ALA A 30 -22.49 -49.81 21.95
C ALA A 30 -20.95 -49.84 21.93
N PRO A 31 -20.28 -48.68 21.78
CA PRO A 31 -18.85 -48.59 21.99
C PRO A 31 -18.54 -48.76 23.49
N ALA A 32 -17.67 -49.72 23.79
CA ALA A 32 -17.09 -49.91 25.11
C ALA A 32 -16.23 -48.69 25.51
N PRO A 33 -16.03 -48.43 26.82
CA PRO A 33 -15.11 -47.41 27.31
C PRO A 33 -13.70 -47.70 26.81
N ALA A 34 -13.08 -46.74 26.12
CA ALA A 34 -11.69 -46.84 25.72
C ALA A 34 -10.80 -46.87 26.97
N GLU A 35 -10.06 -47.97 27.07
CA GLU A 35 -9.07 -48.31 28.07
C GLU A 35 -7.90 -47.31 28.01
N ASN A 36 -7.64 -46.63 29.13
CA ASN A 36 -6.53 -45.69 29.29
C ASN A 36 -5.20 -46.46 29.21
N LYS A 37 -4.49 -46.35 28.08
CA LYS A 37 -3.09 -46.75 27.95
C LYS A 37 -2.20 -45.53 28.28
N PRO A 38 -1.28 -45.59 29.26
CA PRO A 38 -0.42 -44.47 29.60
C PRO A 38 0.52 -44.12 28.43
N ALA A 39 0.49 -42.86 27.98
CA ALA A 39 1.51 -42.31 27.10
C ALA A 39 2.76 -41.98 27.92
N GLU A 40 3.86 -42.59 27.51
CA GLU A 40 5.20 -42.48 28.06
C GLU A 40 5.86 -41.17 27.60
N GLY A 41 6.44 -40.42 28.55
CA GLY A 41 7.65 -39.62 28.34
C GLY A 41 7.55 -38.25 27.67
N GLY A 42 7.05 -37.24 28.38
CA GLY A 42 7.36 -35.83 28.13
C GLY A 42 8.12 -35.24 29.32
N LYS A 43 9.40 -34.89 29.14
CA LYS A 43 10.30 -34.34 30.17
C LYS A 43 9.66 -33.16 30.91
N LEU A 44 9.31 -33.38 32.18
CA LEU A 44 9.13 -32.32 33.17
C LEU A 44 10.49 -31.64 33.36
N ALA A 45 10.50 -30.31 33.25
CA ALA A 45 11.65 -29.51 33.67
C ALA A 45 12.00 -29.88 35.12
N GLU A 46 13.30 -30.02 35.40
CA GLU A 46 13.83 -30.38 36.71
C GLU A 46 13.21 -29.53 37.82
N ALA A 47 12.37 -30.18 38.63
CA ALA A 47 11.95 -29.63 39.90
C ALA A 47 13.22 -29.49 40.76
N LYS A 48 13.47 -28.27 41.26
CA LYS A 48 14.38 -28.06 42.40
C LYS A 48 14.02 -29.07 43.50
N PRO A 49 15.00 -29.59 44.28
CA PRO A 49 14.72 -30.57 45.32
C PRO A 49 13.66 -30.00 46.26
N SER A 50 12.49 -30.64 46.27
CA SER A 50 11.45 -30.33 47.24
C SER A 50 11.94 -30.87 48.58
N ASP A 51 12.45 -29.98 49.44
CA ASP A 51 12.39 -30.24 50.86
C ASP A 51 10.91 -30.46 51.19
N ASN A 52 10.57 -31.69 51.55
CA ASN A 52 9.21 -32.21 51.69
C ASN A 52 8.50 -31.66 52.95
N ASN A 53 8.62 -30.35 53.20
CA ASN A 53 7.97 -29.63 54.28
C ASN A 53 6.62 -29.09 53.78
N LEU A 54 5.66 -29.99 53.58
CA LEU A 54 4.27 -29.58 53.51
C LEU A 54 3.81 -29.26 54.94
N PRO A 55 3.17 -28.10 55.17
CA PRO A 55 2.51 -27.82 56.43
C PRO A 55 1.51 -28.92 56.79
N THR A 56 1.54 -29.40 58.03
CA THR A 56 0.53 -30.35 58.54
C THR A 56 -0.75 -29.64 58.98
N ASP A 57 -0.73 -28.32 59.15
CA ASP A 57 -1.92 -27.54 59.46
C ASP A 57 -2.78 -27.25 58.21
N VAL A 58 -4.09 -27.43 58.34
CA VAL A 58 -5.04 -27.29 57.23
C VAL A 58 -5.17 -25.83 56.78
N ALA A 59 -5.08 -24.87 57.69
CA ALA A 59 -5.18 -23.46 57.33
C ALA A 59 -3.92 -23.00 56.57
N GLU A 60 -2.74 -23.44 56.98
CA GLU A 60 -1.48 -23.18 56.25
C GLU A 60 -1.46 -23.82 54.86
N LEU A 61 -1.96 -25.05 54.70
CA LEU A 61 -2.13 -25.68 53.38
C LEU A 61 -3.08 -24.90 52.48
N HIS A 62 -4.21 -24.42 53.01
CA HIS A 62 -5.15 -23.59 52.25
C HIS A 62 -4.51 -22.27 51.81
N ALA A 63 -3.71 -21.63 52.68
CA ALA A 63 -2.97 -20.43 52.34
C ALA A 63 -1.92 -20.68 51.25
N MET A 64 -1.16 -21.78 51.34
CA MET A 64 -0.19 -22.18 50.32
C MET A 64 -0.84 -22.47 48.97
N ILE A 65 -1.97 -23.17 48.94
CA ILE A 65 -2.75 -23.39 47.70
C ILE A 65 -3.26 -22.08 47.13
N GLY A 66 -3.74 -21.17 47.98
CA GLY A 66 -4.17 -19.83 47.57
C GLY A 66 -3.04 -19.03 46.93
N GLN A 67 -1.85 -19.07 47.54
CA GLN A 67 -0.65 -18.44 47.01
C GLN A 67 -0.21 -19.05 45.69
N LEU A 68 -0.14 -20.38 45.61
CA LEU A 68 0.23 -21.11 44.39
C LEU A 68 -0.75 -20.84 43.25
N ARG A 69 -2.05 -20.71 43.54
CA ARG A 69 -3.06 -20.31 42.53
C ARG A 69 -2.84 -18.89 42.02
N LYS A 70 -2.46 -17.94 42.90
CA LYS A 70 -2.14 -16.56 42.51
C LYS A 70 -0.88 -16.51 41.66
N GLU A 71 0.17 -17.23 42.05
CA GLU A 71 1.43 -17.34 41.30
C GLU A 71 1.19 -17.94 39.91
N ASN A 72 0.51 -19.09 39.83
CA ASN A 72 0.15 -19.70 38.55
C ASN A 72 -0.74 -18.77 37.68
N ALA A 73 -1.61 -17.98 38.30
CA ALA A 73 -2.41 -17.00 37.57
C ALA A 73 -1.54 -15.89 36.98
N ALA A 74 -0.60 -15.36 37.77
CA ALA A 74 0.37 -14.36 37.31
C ALA A 74 1.28 -14.91 36.19
N ASP A 75 1.79 -16.14 36.35
CA ASP A 75 2.63 -16.80 35.35
C ASP A 75 1.91 -16.95 34.01
N ARG A 76 0.64 -17.37 34.05
CA ARG A 76 -0.17 -17.46 32.82
C ARG A 76 -0.40 -16.12 32.15
N VAL A 77 -0.58 -15.05 32.92
CA VAL A 77 -0.77 -13.70 32.35
C VAL A 77 0.54 -13.20 31.76
N ASN A 78 1.66 -13.35 32.47
CA ASN A 78 2.97 -12.93 32.00
C ASN A 78 3.41 -13.71 30.76
N ALA A 79 3.18 -15.02 30.72
CA ALA A 79 3.46 -15.86 29.55
C ALA A 79 2.65 -15.42 28.32
N LYS A 80 1.37 -15.04 28.52
CA LYS A 80 0.53 -14.51 27.44
C LYS A 80 0.99 -13.14 26.96
N ALA A 81 1.37 -12.25 27.88
CA ALA A 81 1.90 -10.94 27.54
C ALA A 81 3.19 -11.07 26.73
N LYS A 82 4.13 -11.91 27.18
CA LYS A 82 5.38 -12.18 26.47
C LYS A 82 5.14 -12.77 25.08
N ALA A 83 4.22 -13.74 24.95
CA ALA A 83 3.88 -14.32 23.65
C ALA A 83 3.26 -13.31 22.68
N ALA A 84 2.49 -12.33 23.19
CA ALA A 84 1.96 -11.25 22.37
C ALA A 84 3.07 -10.31 21.90
N GLU A 85 3.96 -9.89 22.80
CA GLU A 85 5.11 -9.04 22.46
C GLU A 85 6.03 -9.71 21.42
N GLU A 86 6.32 -11.00 21.58
CA GLU A 86 7.13 -11.77 20.62
C GLU A 86 6.42 -11.87 19.25
N ALA A 87 5.10 -12.01 19.22
CA ALA A 87 4.33 -12.02 17.97
C ALA A 87 4.35 -10.67 17.26
N GLU A 88 4.19 -9.57 17.99
CA GLU A 88 4.27 -8.20 17.46
C GLU A 88 5.67 -7.92 16.87
N GLN A 89 6.73 -8.27 17.60
CA GLN A 89 8.11 -8.15 17.11
C GLN A 89 8.36 -9.03 15.88
N GLY A 90 7.76 -10.23 15.83
CA GLY A 90 7.83 -11.11 14.67
C GLY A 90 7.15 -10.53 13.43
N ILE A 91 6.01 -9.85 13.60
CA ILE A 91 5.33 -9.15 12.50
C ILE A 91 6.17 -7.96 12.01
N LEU A 92 6.67 -7.13 12.92
CA LEU A 92 7.51 -5.99 12.60
C LEU A 92 8.77 -6.43 11.83
N THR A 93 9.43 -7.50 12.29
CA THR A 93 10.61 -8.06 11.61
C THR A 93 10.30 -8.51 10.18
N LYS A 94 9.13 -9.14 9.95
CA LYS A 94 8.69 -9.54 8.61
C LYS A 94 8.40 -8.34 7.71
N ILE A 95 7.77 -7.29 8.26
CA ILE A 95 7.52 -6.05 7.53
C ILE A 95 8.84 -5.38 7.13
N LEU A 96 9.80 -5.33 8.05
CA LEU A 96 11.12 -4.75 7.78
C LEU A 96 11.90 -5.52 6.72
N ALA A 97 11.87 -6.86 6.80
CA ALA A 97 12.44 -7.71 5.76
C ALA A 97 11.76 -7.48 4.40
N ALA A 98 10.43 -7.35 4.37
CA ALA A 98 9.70 -7.07 3.13
C ALA A 98 9.98 -5.68 2.56
N LEU A 99 10.22 -4.68 3.41
CA LEU A 99 10.59 -3.32 3.01
C LEU A 99 12.08 -3.21 2.62
N GLY A 100 12.87 -4.29 2.80
CA GLY A 100 14.31 -4.28 2.56
C GLY A 100 15.10 -3.46 3.59
N VAL A 101 14.48 -3.10 4.71
CA VAL A 101 15.11 -2.35 5.80
C VAL A 101 15.75 -3.34 6.76
N THR A 102 16.97 -3.76 6.46
CA THR A 102 17.82 -4.48 7.40
C THR A 102 18.68 -3.46 8.14
N ASN A 103 18.16 -2.88 9.23
CA ASN A 103 18.96 -1.96 10.05
C ASN A 103 19.91 -2.75 10.97
N ASP A 104 21.19 -2.38 10.90
CA ASP A 104 22.30 -2.87 11.72
C ASP A 104 22.18 -2.42 13.20
N ASN A 105 21.32 -3.09 13.97
CA ASN A 105 21.19 -3.02 15.44
C ASN A 105 20.11 -2.10 16.05
N LYS A 106 19.09 -1.67 15.28
CA LYS A 106 17.89 -1.05 15.88
C LYS A 106 16.63 -1.43 15.11
N GLN A 107 15.73 -2.17 15.77
CA GLN A 107 14.39 -2.42 15.25
C GLN A 107 13.59 -1.11 15.33
N PRO A 108 13.15 -0.53 14.19
CA PRO A 108 12.30 0.65 14.19
C PRO A 108 10.92 0.33 14.77
N THR A 109 10.24 1.32 15.33
CA THR A 109 8.89 1.13 15.91
C THR A 109 7.81 1.05 14.82
N ILE A 110 6.60 0.64 15.19
CA ILE A 110 5.45 0.57 14.25
C ILE A 110 5.11 1.96 13.71
N GLU A 111 5.20 2.98 14.57
CA GLU A 111 4.96 4.38 14.22
C GLU A 111 5.98 4.87 13.20
N GLU A 112 7.26 4.52 13.38
CA GLU A 112 8.34 4.87 12.45
C GLU A 112 8.12 4.22 11.07
N VAL A 113 7.77 2.94 11.03
CA VAL A 113 7.47 2.23 9.78
C VAL A 113 6.23 2.82 9.08
N THR A 114 5.21 3.20 9.85
CA THR A 114 3.99 3.80 9.29
C THR A 114 4.28 5.19 8.70
N ALA A 115 5.04 6.02 9.41
CA ALA A 115 5.45 7.35 8.93
C ALA A 115 6.34 7.25 7.68
N GLN A 116 7.25 6.26 7.64
CA GLN A 116 8.06 6.01 6.45
C GLN A 116 7.21 5.56 5.27
N LEU A 117 6.23 4.67 5.48
CA LEU A 117 5.31 4.23 4.43
C LEU A 117 4.47 5.38 3.86
N GLU A 118 3.98 6.28 4.72
CA GLU A 118 3.25 7.47 4.27
C GLU A 118 4.14 8.41 3.43
N THR A 119 5.38 8.60 3.87
CA THR A 119 6.38 9.41 3.15
C THR A 119 6.69 8.80 1.79
N GLU A 120 6.92 7.48 1.73
CA GLU A 120 7.19 6.77 0.48
C GLU A 120 6.00 6.80 -0.48
N LYS A 121 4.77 6.62 0.03
CA LYS A 121 3.54 6.76 -0.77
C LYS A 121 3.38 8.18 -1.31
N ALA A 122 3.67 9.21 -0.53
CA ALA A 122 3.60 10.60 -0.97
C ALA A 122 4.64 10.89 -2.06
N THR A 123 5.87 10.41 -1.88
CA THR A 123 6.93 10.52 -2.90
C THR A 123 6.55 9.78 -4.17
N ALA A 124 6.04 8.55 -4.06
CA ALA A 124 5.61 7.76 -5.21
C ALA A 124 4.47 8.44 -5.98
N LYS A 125 3.46 8.96 -5.28
CA LYS A 125 2.36 9.72 -5.89
C LYS A 125 2.86 10.98 -6.61
N THR A 126 3.83 11.67 -6.01
CA THR A 126 4.45 12.85 -6.62
C THR A 126 5.20 12.48 -7.89
N ALA A 127 6.03 11.43 -7.85
CA ALA A 127 6.76 10.94 -9.03
C ALA A 127 5.79 10.47 -10.14
N GLN A 128 4.74 9.73 -9.80
CA GLN A 128 3.71 9.31 -10.76
C GLN A 128 3.02 10.49 -11.41
N THR A 129 2.70 11.52 -10.63
CA THR A 129 2.10 12.77 -11.14
C THR A 129 3.05 13.49 -12.09
N GLN A 130 4.33 13.62 -11.72
CA GLN A 130 5.35 14.22 -12.61
C GLN A 130 5.45 13.43 -13.92
N ILE A 131 5.52 12.10 -13.88
CA ILE A 131 5.56 11.26 -15.08
C ILE A 131 4.28 11.41 -15.93
N ALA A 132 3.11 11.57 -15.30
CA ALA A 132 1.86 11.82 -16.01
C ALA A 132 1.88 13.18 -16.73
N ILE A 133 2.35 14.24 -16.04
CA ILE A 133 2.51 15.58 -16.62
C ILE A 133 3.52 15.55 -17.78
N MET A 134 4.66 14.88 -17.60
CA MET A 134 5.65 14.74 -18.68
C MET A 134 5.07 14.06 -19.92
N ARG A 135 4.25 13.00 -19.73
CA ARG A 135 3.60 12.31 -20.85
C ARG A 135 2.51 13.16 -21.50
N ALA A 136 1.68 13.83 -20.72
CA ALA A 136 0.55 14.63 -21.22
C ALA A 136 0.98 15.97 -21.83
N GLY A 137 2.05 16.59 -21.32
CA GLY A 137 2.56 17.89 -21.77
C GLY A 137 3.54 17.81 -22.94
N ASN A 138 4.03 16.61 -23.28
CA ASN A 138 5.02 16.42 -24.34
C ASN A 138 4.53 17.01 -25.68
N GLY A 139 5.28 17.97 -26.22
CA GLY A 139 4.96 18.65 -27.48
C GLY A 139 3.85 19.70 -27.40
N ILE A 140 3.24 19.90 -26.23
CA ILE A 140 2.14 20.87 -26.01
C ILE A 140 2.59 22.01 -25.09
N ALA A 141 3.58 21.77 -24.24
CA ALA A 141 4.08 22.72 -23.26
C ALA A 141 5.59 22.54 -23.01
N ASP A 142 6.21 23.54 -22.40
CA ASP A 142 7.49 23.38 -21.71
C ASP A 142 7.27 22.66 -20.38
N VAL A 143 7.49 21.35 -20.40
CA VAL A 143 7.22 20.44 -19.27
C VAL A 143 8.10 20.77 -18.07
N ASP A 144 9.37 21.13 -18.28
CA ASP A 144 10.30 21.43 -17.18
C ASP A 144 9.83 22.67 -16.41
N MET A 145 9.39 23.71 -17.14
CA MET A 145 8.85 24.90 -16.52
C MET A 145 7.48 24.65 -15.84
N LEU A 146 6.65 23.76 -16.39
CA LEU A 146 5.39 23.35 -15.74
C LEU A 146 5.63 22.64 -14.40
N LEU A 147 6.62 21.73 -14.35
CA LEU A 147 6.95 20.97 -13.14
C LEU A 147 7.52 21.85 -12.02
N ASP A 148 8.19 22.95 -12.36
CA ASP A 148 8.69 23.94 -11.39
C ASP A 148 7.60 24.94 -10.93
N SER A 149 6.48 25.02 -11.65
CA SER A 149 5.47 26.05 -11.39
C SER A 149 4.45 25.65 -10.33
N ALA A 150 4.54 26.30 -9.16
CA ALA A 150 3.51 26.21 -8.12
C ALA A 150 2.10 26.65 -8.60
N ALA A 151 2.02 27.54 -9.59
CA ALA A 151 0.74 27.97 -10.17
C ALA A 151 0.08 26.83 -10.95
N PHE A 152 0.86 26.08 -11.73
CA PHE A 152 0.37 24.91 -12.45
C PHE A 152 -0.05 23.80 -11.47
N THR A 153 0.75 23.52 -10.43
CA THR A 153 0.39 22.53 -9.39
C THR A 153 -0.96 22.85 -8.74
N ARG A 154 -1.26 24.14 -8.50
CA ARG A 154 -2.57 24.56 -7.98
C ARG A 154 -3.70 24.39 -9.00
N HIS A 155 -3.43 24.64 -10.28
CA HIS A 155 -4.40 24.48 -11.36
C HIS A 155 -4.87 23.02 -11.51
N ILE A 156 -3.95 22.06 -11.37
CA ILE A 156 -4.26 20.63 -11.50
C ILE A 156 -4.64 19.93 -10.18
N ALA A 157 -4.72 20.66 -9.06
CA ALA A 157 -4.89 20.06 -7.73
C ALA A 157 -6.15 19.18 -7.58
N ASN A 158 -7.21 19.50 -8.35
CA ASN A 158 -8.47 18.76 -8.35
C ASN A 158 -8.65 17.86 -9.58
N ILE A 159 -7.60 17.71 -10.40
CA ILE A 159 -7.64 16.89 -11.62
C ILE A 159 -7.08 15.52 -11.30
N ASP A 160 -7.77 14.49 -11.78
CA ASP A 160 -7.24 13.14 -11.75
C ASP A 160 -6.06 13.02 -12.73
N THR A 161 -4.86 12.84 -12.19
CA THR A 161 -3.62 12.72 -12.96
C THR A 161 -3.50 11.38 -13.70
N THR A 162 -4.41 10.44 -13.45
CA THR A 162 -4.54 9.18 -14.20
C THR A 162 -5.42 9.32 -15.44
N ASP A 163 -6.33 10.31 -15.48
CA ASP A 163 -7.07 10.66 -16.69
C ASP A 163 -6.19 11.52 -17.60
N THR A 164 -5.53 10.84 -18.54
CA THR A 164 -4.64 11.48 -19.50
C THR A 164 -5.33 12.56 -20.33
N LYS A 165 -6.63 12.42 -20.62
CA LYS A 165 -7.35 13.39 -21.46
C LYS A 165 -7.63 14.64 -20.64
N ALA A 166 -8.19 14.50 -19.44
CA ALA A 166 -8.45 15.62 -18.56
C ALA A 166 -7.16 16.40 -18.23
N LEU A 167 -6.06 15.68 -17.97
CA LEU A 167 -4.76 16.30 -17.71
C LEU A 167 -4.23 17.06 -18.94
N THR A 168 -4.34 16.47 -20.14
CA THR A 168 -3.91 17.12 -21.38
C THR A 168 -4.72 18.39 -21.67
N ASP A 169 -6.04 18.34 -21.48
CA ASP A 169 -6.92 19.49 -21.69
C ASP A 169 -6.60 20.61 -20.69
N ALA A 170 -6.33 20.28 -19.43
CA ALA A 170 -5.91 21.25 -18.43
C ALA A 170 -4.55 21.88 -18.73
N ILE A 171 -3.57 21.09 -19.21
CA ILE A 171 -2.27 21.62 -19.66
C ILE A 171 -2.48 22.61 -20.81
N LYS A 172 -3.32 22.27 -21.80
CA LYS A 172 -3.63 23.18 -22.91
C LYS A 172 -4.25 24.49 -22.42
N THR A 173 -5.26 24.41 -21.55
CA THR A 173 -5.90 25.59 -20.98
C THR A 173 -4.89 26.47 -20.25
N PHE A 174 -4.06 25.87 -19.40
CA PHE A 174 -3.03 26.60 -18.66
C PHE A 174 -2.01 27.27 -19.59
N VAL A 175 -1.54 26.59 -20.65
CA VAL A 175 -0.61 27.16 -21.63
C VAL A 175 -1.26 28.30 -22.41
N THR A 176 -2.56 28.20 -22.74
CA THR A 176 -3.27 29.30 -23.43
C THR A 176 -3.41 30.55 -22.56
N GLU A 177 -3.63 30.39 -21.25
CA GLU A 177 -3.69 31.51 -20.29
C GLU A 177 -2.31 32.05 -19.92
N HIS A 178 -1.28 31.20 -20.03
CA HIS A 178 0.10 31.53 -19.71
C HIS A 178 1.05 31.15 -20.87
N PRO A 179 1.11 31.97 -21.94
CA PRO A 179 1.86 31.64 -23.16
C PRO A 179 3.34 31.36 -22.94
N LYS A 180 3.93 31.82 -21.82
CA LYS A 180 5.30 31.52 -21.43
C LYS A 180 5.58 30.01 -21.33
N PHE A 181 4.58 29.19 -21.02
CA PHE A 181 4.71 27.73 -20.93
C PHE A 181 4.55 27.00 -22.27
N SER A 182 4.44 27.72 -23.39
CA SER A 182 4.40 27.12 -24.72
C SER A 182 5.71 26.39 -25.04
N PRO A 183 5.70 25.32 -25.84
CA PRO A 183 6.90 24.57 -26.15
C PRO A 183 7.90 25.45 -26.92
N GLY A 184 9.17 25.41 -26.51
CA GLY A 184 10.26 26.16 -27.16
C GLY A 184 10.43 27.62 -26.72
N THR A 185 9.78 28.06 -25.64
CA THR A 185 9.98 29.40 -25.05
C THR A 185 11.20 29.49 -24.14
N GLN A 186 11.77 28.35 -23.70
CA GLN A 186 13.16 28.31 -23.25
C GLN A 186 14.05 28.67 -24.44
N ALA A 187 14.37 29.97 -24.53
CA ALA A 187 15.47 30.44 -25.33
C ALA A 187 16.68 29.55 -25.01
N ALA A 188 17.29 28.97 -26.05
CA ALA A 188 18.53 28.23 -25.94
C ALA A 188 19.55 29.08 -25.16
N THR A 189 19.64 28.86 -23.85
CA THR A 189 20.65 29.44 -22.97
C THR A 189 21.95 28.71 -23.29
N GLY A 190 22.61 29.11 -24.38
CA GLY A 190 23.91 28.53 -24.70
C GLY A 190 24.47 28.70 -26.10
N THR A 191 23.76 29.28 -27.08
CA THR A 191 24.42 29.66 -28.35
C THR A 191 24.71 31.14 -28.37
N SER A 192 25.65 31.58 -27.52
CA SER A 192 26.50 32.71 -27.86
C SER A 192 27.42 32.27 -29.00
N THR A 193 26.88 32.04 -30.19
CA THR A 193 27.67 32.18 -31.41
C THR A 193 27.84 33.68 -31.58
N VAL A 194 28.94 34.19 -31.03
CA VAL A 194 29.54 35.45 -31.46
C VAL A 194 29.48 35.46 -32.99
N GLU A 195 28.63 36.32 -33.54
CA GLU A 195 28.68 36.72 -34.94
C GLU A 195 30.08 37.31 -35.17
N HIS A 196 31.01 36.45 -35.60
CA HIS A 196 32.23 36.93 -36.20
C HIS A 196 31.83 37.58 -37.52
N ALA A 197 31.72 38.91 -37.52
CA ALA A 197 31.82 39.72 -38.72
C ALA A 197 33.15 39.39 -39.41
N GLY A 198 33.12 38.38 -40.28
CA GLY A 198 34.30 37.75 -40.84
C GLY A 198 34.14 37.49 -42.33
N GLY A 199 34.29 38.56 -43.11
CA GLY A 199 34.72 38.48 -44.51
C GLY A 199 33.61 38.28 -45.55
N THR A 200 33.52 39.23 -46.47
CA THR A 200 32.77 39.16 -47.72
C THR A 200 33.15 37.92 -48.54
N GLY A 201 32.36 36.86 -48.43
CA GLY A 201 32.32 35.73 -49.35
C GLY A 201 31.00 35.76 -50.13
N GLU A 202 31.03 36.40 -51.29
CA GLU A 202 29.99 36.50 -52.31
C GLU A 202 29.05 35.27 -52.39
N ASN A 203 27.74 35.54 -52.30
CA ASN A 203 26.60 34.67 -52.62
C ASN A 203 26.91 33.28 -53.18
N ARG A 204 26.96 32.25 -52.32
CA ARG A 204 26.77 30.86 -52.75
C ARG A 204 25.39 30.38 -52.32
N THR A 205 24.42 30.46 -53.23
CA THR A 205 23.17 29.68 -53.09
C THR A 205 23.51 28.19 -53.03
N PRO A 206 22.89 27.39 -52.16
CA PRO A 206 23.17 25.95 -52.08
C PRO A 206 22.80 25.27 -53.41
N SER A 207 23.66 24.38 -53.90
CA SER A 207 23.34 23.56 -55.07
C SER A 207 22.30 22.51 -54.69
N THR A 208 21.18 22.46 -55.41
CA THR A 208 20.11 21.48 -55.19
C THR A 208 20.34 20.16 -55.91
N SER A 209 21.44 20.05 -56.68
CA SER A 209 21.83 18.82 -57.38
C SER A 209 23.35 18.68 -57.52
N LEU A 210 23.81 17.44 -57.69
CA LEU A 210 25.23 17.12 -57.97
C LEU A 210 25.69 17.71 -59.31
N ALA A 211 24.81 17.72 -60.32
CA ALA A 211 25.10 18.28 -61.64
C ALA A 211 25.39 19.79 -61.55
N ASP A 212 24.63 20.52 -60.73
CA ASP A 212 24.86 21.95 -60.49
C ASP A 212 26.17 22.21 -59.76
N ALA A 213 26.55 21.33 -58.83
CA ALA A 213 27.82 21.45 -58.11
C ALA A 213 29.02 21.28 -59.07
N VAL A 214 28.98 20.28 -59.96
CA VAL A 214 30.05 20.02 -60.94
C VAL A 214 30.18 21.15 -61.96
N ALA A 215 29.05 21.67 -62.47
CA ALA A 215 29.06 22.77 -63.43
C ALA A 215 29.67 24.06 -62.85
N ARG A 216 29.44 24.35 -61.57
CA ARG A 216 30.03 25.51 -60.88
C ARG A 216 31.54 25.40 -60.72
N VAL A 217 32.04 24.21 -60.36
CA VAL A 217 33.48 23.97 -60.23
C VAL A 217 34.18 24.13 -61.57
N TYR A 218 33.52 23.73 -62.67
CA TYR A 218 34.07 23.88 -64.01
C TYR A 218 34.09 25.34 -64.48
N LYS A 219 33.04 26.12 -64.17
CA LYS A 219 32.98 27.56 -64.48
C LYS A 219 33.97 28.41 -63.69
N ALA A 220 34.36 28.00 -62.48
CA ALA A 220 35.31 28.74 -61.65
C ALA A 220 36.79 28.55 -62.05
N LYS A 221 37.08 27.73 -63.07
CA LYS A 221 38.44 27.39 -63.53
C LYS A 221 38.79 27.95 -64.93
N GLN A 222 37.94 28.76 -65.53
CA GLN A 222 38.26 29.59 -66.71
C GLN A 222 38.35 31.06 -66.31
#